data_AF-A0A0A7PNF3-F1
#
_entry.id   AF-A0A0A7PNF3-F1
#
_cell.length_a   1.000
_cell.length_b   1.000
_cell.length_c   1.000
_cell.angle_alpha   90.00
_cell.angle_beta   90.00
_cell.angle_gamma   90.00
#
_symmetry.space_group_name_H-M   'P 1'
#
loop_
_entity.id
_entity.type
_entity.pdbx_description
1 polymer ?
#
loop_
_entity_poly.entity_id
_entity_poly.type
_entity_poly.pdbx_seq_one_letter_code
_entity_poly.pdbx_strand_id
1 'polypeptide(L)'
;MPEKRPSEWPALFDLAIDILKHFNEANGFSPSWSFGGGTALMLQIDHRESHDIDLFLDDPQYLPFLNPETQGIKLERAPDSYQAGTDVLKLAYEELGEIDFICCDNILLDPTAATDVRGHAVALETPAEIIAKKVFYRGWSLQPRDMFDLAAVAEHFGSDYVLSALKQCPPDKCKTALEVIDKTNPAYVEGIIGQLMLREHTRSLVAHSRDISRNLIELAITN
;
A
#
# COMPACT_ATOMS: atom_id res chain seq x y z
N MET A 1 -21.87 13.00 4.05
CA MET A 1 -20.68 12.18 3.74
C MET A 1 -20.85 11.71 2.31
N PRO A 2 -19.84 11.79 1.44
CA PRO A 2 -19.95 11.18 0.12
C PRO A 2 -20.31 9.69 0.30
N GLU A 3 -21.17 9.16 -0.56
CA GLU A 3 -21.60 7.77 -0.48
C GLU A 3 -20.39 6.83 -0.57
N LYS A 4 -20.37 5.83 0.31
CA LYS A 4 -19.40 4.73 0.28
C LYS A 4 -19.69 3.89 -0.95
N ARG A 5 -18.98 4.16 -2.04
CA ARG A 5 -19.09 3.45 -3.31
C ARG A 5 -18.05 2.33 -3.41
N PRO A 6 -18.33 1.25 -4.17
CA PRO A 6 -17.34 0.21 -4.44
C PRO A 6 -16.04 0.76 -5.03
N SER A 7 -14.93 0.04 -4.85
CA SER A 7 -13.67 0.38 -5.47
C SER A 7 -13.71 0.16 -6.98
N GLU A 8 -13.17 1.14 -7.71
CA GLU A 8 -12.92 1.07 -9.15
C GLU A 8 -11.44 0.79 -9.44
N TRP A 9 -10.74 0.15 -8.49
CA TRP A 9 -9.35 -0.29 -8.66
C TRP A 9 -9.10 -1.07 -9.97
N PRO A 10 -10.04 -1.87 -10.54
CA PRO A 10 -9.75 -2.57 -11.79
C PRO A 10 -9.51 -1.60 -12.95
N ALA A 11 -10.28 -0.51 -13.01
CA ALA A 11 -10.10 0.52 -14.04
C ALA A 11 -8.78 1.26 -13.86
N LEU A 12 -8.42 1.61 -12.62
CA LEU A 12 -7.12 2.24 -12.32
C LEU A 12 -5.94 1.31 -12.63
N PHE A 13 -6.07 0.02 -12.33
CA PHE A 13 -5.05 -0.97 -12.64
C PHE A 13 -4.83 -1.10 -14.15
N ASP A 14 -5.91 -1.17 -14.93
CA ASP A 14 -5.82 -1.24 -16.40
C ASP A 14 -5.13 0.01 -16.98
N LEU A 15 -5.47 1.20 -16.46
CA LEU A 15 -4.79 2.46 -16.83
C LEU A 15 -3.29 2.43 -16.46
N ALA A 16 -2.93 1.89 -15.31
CA ALA A 16 -1.53 1.76 -14.89
C ALA A 16 -0.75 0.81 -15.81
N ILE A 17 -1.37 -0.29 -16.24
CA ILE A 17 -0.79 -1.22 -17.23
C ILE A 17 -0.58 -0.54 -18.57
N ASP A 18 -1.53 0.28 -19.04
CA ASP A 18 -1.38 1.04 -20.28
C ASP A 18 -0.21 2.03 -20.22
N ILE A 19 0.01 2.68 -19.06
CA ILE A 19 1.17 3.55 -18.83
C ILE A 19 2.48 2.76 -18.92
N LEU A 20 2.56 1.61 -18.23
CA LEU A 20 3.76 0.75 -18.25
C LEU A 20 4.04 0.16 -19.64
N LYS A 21 2.97 -0.17 -20.38
CA LYS A 21 3.08 -0.63 -21.77
C LYS A 21 3.62 0.49 -22.67
N HIS A 22 3.10 1.70 -22.53
CA HIS A 22 3.62 2.84 -23.28
C HIS A 22 5.10 3.10 -22.99
N PHE A 23 5.52 3.02 -21.71
CA PHE A 23 6.93 3.09 -21.34
C PHE A 23 7.74 2.04 -22.10
N ASN A 24 7.30 0.78 -22.13
CA ASN A 24 8.01 -0.29 -22.81
C ASN A 24 8.14 -0.04 -24.32
N GLU A 25 7.04 0.36 -24.96
CA GLU A 25 7.01 0.65 -26.40
C GLU A 25 7.91 1.84 -26.77
N ALA A 26 7.95 2.88 -25.94
CA ALA A 26 8.75 4.08 -26.19
C ALA A 26 10.25 3.89 -25.91
N ASN A 27 10.61 3.05 -24.94
CA ASN A 27 11.99 2.93 -24.45
C ASN A 27 12.68 1.60 -24.82
N GLY A 28 11.92 0.59 -25.26
CA GLY A 28 12.45 -0.72 -25.68
C GLY A 28 12.80 -1.67 -24.52
N PHE A 29 12.40 -1.36 -23.28
CA PHE A 29 12.55 -2.23 -22.10
C PHE A 29 11.44 -1.96 -21.08
N SER A 30 11.20 -2.89 -20.16
CA SER A 30 10.24 -2.69 -19.05
C SER A 30 10.98 -2.32 -17.77
N PRO A 31 10.43 -1.39 -16.97
CA PRO A 31 10.97 -1.14 -15.63
C PRO A 31 10.67 -2.35 -14.74
N SER A 32 11.49 -2.57 -13.72
CA SER A 32 11.14 -3.49 -12.63
C SER A 32 10.07 -2.80 -11.77
N TRP A 33 8.98 -3.51 -11.46
CA TRP A 33 7.92 -2.96 -10.62
C TRP A 33 7.16 -4.04 -9.86
N SER A 34 6.54 -3.65 -8.76
CA SER A 34 5.61 -4.49 -7.97
C SER A 34 4.29 -3.77 -7.69
N PHE A 35 3.21 -4.54 -7.49
CA PHE A 35 1.92 -4.01 -7.03
C PHE A 35 1.78 -4.24 -5.53
N GLY A 36 1.64 -3.18 -4.75
CA GLY A 36 1.59 -3.25 -3.30
C GLY A 36 0.50 -2.39 -2.67
N GLY A 37 0.75 -2.00 -1.42
CA GLY A 37 -0.11 -1.07 -0.69
C GLY A 37 -1.49 -1.63 -0.31
N GLY A 38 -2.47 -0.75 -0.19
CA GLY A 38 -3.77 -1.09 0.40
C GLY A 38 -4.60 -2.06 -0.46
N THR A 39 -4.56 -1.87 -1.78
CA THR A 39 -5.34 -2.66 -2.73
C THR A 39 -4.71 -4.02 -2.96
N ALA A 40 -3.38 -4.12 -3.07
CA ALA A 40 -2.72 -5.43 -3.10
C ALA A 40 -3.02 -6.25 -1.84
N LEU A 41 -3.08 -5.62 -0.67
CA LEU A 41 -3.46 -6.31 0.57
C LEU A 41 -4.93 -6.75 0.56
N MET A 42 -5.84 -5.88 0.12
CA MET A 42 -7.26 -6.20 -0.04
C MET A 42 -7.47 -7.43 -0.94
N LEU A 43 -6.74 -7.53 -2.07
CA LEU A 43 -6.85 -8.69 -2.97
C LEU A 43 -6.42 -10.01 -2.32
N GLN A 44 -5.57 -9.95 -1.29
CA GLN A 44 -5.01 -11.13 -0.65
C GLN A 44 -5.82 -11.61 0.55
N ILE A 45 -6.34 -10.68 1.37
CA ILE A 45 -7.04 -11.02 2.62
C ILE A 45 -8.45 -10.46 2.75
N ASP A 46 -8.90 -9.65 1.78
CA ASP A 46 -10.22 -9.00 1.75
C ASP A 46 -10.63 -8.40 3.10
N HIS A 47 -9.74 -7.65 3.77
CA HIS A 47 -10.00 -7.13 5.12
C HIS A 47 -10.81 -5.83 5.12
N ARG A 48 -10.67 -5.01 4.08
CA ARG A 48 -11.45 -3.78 3.82
C ARG A 48 -11.33 -3.37 2.36
N GLU A 49 -12.25 -2.52 1.92
CA GLU A 49 -12.13 -1.87 0.61
C GLU A 49 -10.91 -0.92 0.56
N SER A 50 -10.26 -0.87 -0.60
CA SER A 50 -9.18 0.05 -0.95
C SER A 50 -9.38 0.54 -2.39
N HIS A 51 -9.10 1.82 -2.64
CA HIS A 51 -9.41 2.49 -3.91
C HIS A 51 -8.19 2.76 -4.78
N ASP A 52 -7.04 3.01 -4.17
CA ASP A 52 -5.85 3.48 -4.88
C ASP A 52 -5.01 2.31 -5.40
N ILE A 53 -4.20 2.56 -6.41
CA ILE A 53 -3.21 1.61 -6.94
C ILE A 53 -1.82 2.10 -6.56
N ASP A 54 -1.11 1.34 -5.73
CA ASP A 54 0.29 1.62 -5.35
C ASP A 54 1.23 0.70 -6.14
N LEU A 55 2.00 1.25 -7.09
CA LEU A 55 3.04 0.54 -7.82
C LEU A 55 4.42 0.97 -7.34
N PHE A 56 5.30 0.02 -7.03
CA PHE A 56 6.63 0.29 -6.51
C PHE A 56 7.70 0.05 -7.57
N LEU A 57 8.68 0.94 -7.64
CA LEU A 57 9.79 0.95 -8.60
C LEU A 57 11.13 0.93 -7.85
N ASP A 58 12.19 0.49 -8.54
CA ASP A 58 13.56 0.42 -8.03
C ASP A 58 14.46 1.58 -8.49
N ASP A 59 14.07 2.32 -9.53
CA ASP A 59 14.82 3.47 -10.05
C ASP A 59 13.91 4.71 -10.24
N PRO A 60 14.19 5.84 -9.55
CA PRO A 60 13.38 7.04 -9.67
C PRO A 60 13.48 7.69 -11.06
N GLN A 61 14.50 7.34 -11.86
CA GLN A 61 14.67 7.84 -13.22
C GLN A 61 13.54 7.39 -14.16
N TYR A 62 12.75 6.38 -13.78
CA TYR A 62 11.58 5.94 -14.56
C TYR A 62 10.38 6.87 -14.39
N LEU A 63 10.25 7.57 -13.25
CA LEU A 63 9.06 8.37 -12.92
C LEU A 63 8.68 9.41 -14.00
N PRO A 64 9.61 10.19 -14.59
CA PRO A 64 9.25 11.14 -15.64
C PRO A 64 8.66 10.48 -16.90
N PHE A 65 9.03 9.23 -17.18
CA PHE A 65 8.55 8.46 -18.33
C PHE A 65 7.21 7.77 -18.09
N LEU A 66 6.74 7.74 -16.84
CA LEU A 66 5.45 7.18 -16.45
C LEU A 66 4.35 8.25 -16.34
N ASN A 67 4.70 9.53 -16.48
CA ASN A 67 3.74 10.63 -16.39
C ASN A 67 3.00 10.83 -17.73
N PRO A 68 1.67 10.57 -17.78
CA PRO A 68 0.90 10.66 -19.01
C PRO A 68 0.93 12.05 -19.65
N GLU A 69 0.88 13.11 -18.84
CA GLU A 69 0.87 14.49 -19.31
C GLU A 69 2.18 14.82 -20.05
N THR A 70 3.32 14.52 -19.43
CA THR A 70 4.63 14.92 -19.98
C THR A 70 5.09 14.04 -21.13
N GLN A 71 4.64 12.78 -21.16
CA GLN A 71 4.97 11.85 -22.24
C GLN A 71 3.93 11.85 -23.37
N GLY A 72 2.80 12.56 -23.21
CA GLY A 72 1.73 12.59 -24.19
C GLY A 72 1.03 11.24 -24.38
N ILE A 73 0.94 10.44 -23.30
CA ILE A 73 0.32 9.12 -23.32
C ILE A 73 -1.20 9.29 -23.48
N LYS A 74 -1.76 8.66 -24.52
CA LYS A 74 -3.20 8.67 -24.76
C LYS A 74 -3.87 7.51 -24.04
N LEU A 75 -4.37 7.78 -22.84
CA LEU A 75 -5.16 6.84 -22.06
C LEU A 75 -6.65 6.93 -22.41
N GLU A 76 -7.41 5.87 -22.17
CA GLU A 76 -8.88 5.89 -22.27
C GLU A 76 -9.48 6.96 -21.33
N ARG A 77 -8.86 7.11 -20.15
CA ARG A 77 -9.12 8.21 -19.21
C ARG A 77 -7.80 8.84 -18.77
N ALA A 78 -7.64 10.14 -19.03
CA ALA A 78 -6.51 10.91 -18.52
C ALA A 78 -6.67 11.19 -17.01
N PRO A 79 -5.56 11.31 -16.24
CA PRO A 79 -5.63 11.79 -14.87
C PRO A 79 -6.14 13.23 -14.82
N ASP A 80 -6.94 13.55 -13.81
CA ASP A 80 -7.50 14.88 -13.60
C ASP A 80 -6.45 15.86 -13.04
N SER A 81 -5.47 15.33 -12.30
CA SER A 81 -4.26 16.04 -11.91
C SER A 81 -3.12 15.08 -11.60
N TYR A 82 -1.89 15.60 -11.48
CA TYR A 82 -0.74 14.81 -11.02
C TYR A 82 0.16 15.60 -10.08
N GLN A 83 0.90 14.87 -9.25
CA GLN A 83 2.00 15.40 -8.44
C GLN A 83 3.26 14.59 -8.73
N ALA A 84 4.34 15.27 -9.14
CA ALA A 84 5.64 14.65 -9.37
C ALA A 84 6.64 15.11 -8.30
N GLY A 85 7.32 14.14 -7.68
CA GLY A 85 8.40 14.33 -6.72
C GLY A 85 9.66 13.56 -7.14
N THR A 86 10.66 13.53 -6.26
CA THR A 86 11.92 12.82 -6.52
C THR A 86 11.75 11.29 -6.51
N ASP A 87 10.87 10.80 -5.66
CA ASP A 87 10.64 9.37 -5.36
C ASP A 87 9.18 8.95 -5.59
N VAL A 88 8.34 9.83 -6.13
CA VAL A 88 6.93 9.54 -6.34
C VAL A 88 6.34 10.28 -7.54
N LEU A 89 5.45 9.61 -8.26
CA LEU A 89 4.51 10.21 -9.20
C LEU A 89 3.11 9.77 -8.80
N LYS A 90 2.27 10.74 -8.43
CA LYS A 90 0.86 10.53 -8.06
C LYS A 90 -0.02 11.00 -9.20
N LEU A 91 -0.94 10.16 -9.66
CA LEU A 91 -1.93 10.48 -10.68
C LEU A 91 -3.32 10.39 -10.05
N ALA A 92 -4.02 11.51 -9.96
CA ALA A 92 -5.34 11.58 -9.34
C ALA A 92 -6.44 11.47 -10.40
N TYR A 93 -7.41 10.59 -10.15
CA TYR A 93 -8.59 10.39 -10.97
C TYR A 93 -9.83 10.66 -10.12
N GLU A 94 -10.50 11.79 -10.35
CA GLU A 94 -11.73 12.17 -9.65
C GLU A 94 -12.74 11.04 -9.77
N GLU A 95 -13.40 10.67 -8.68
CA GLU A 95 -14.32 9.53 -8.72
C GLU A 95 -13.69 8.20 -9.18
N LEU A 96 -12.38 7.96 -9.11
CA LEU A 96 -11.84 6.59 -9.16
C LEU A 96 -10.91 6.31 -7.97
N GLY A 97 -9.96 7.20 -7.74
CA GLY A 97 -8.89 7.03 -6.76
C GLY A 97 -7.57 7.58 -7.30
N GLU A 98 -6.46 7.13 -6.75
CA GLU A 98 -5.11 7.51 -7.19
C GLU A 98 -4.35 6.32 -7.79
N ILE A 99 -3.47 6.59 -8.76
CA ILE A 99 -2.36 5.70 -9.13
C ILE A 99 -1.08 6.34 -8.63
N ASP A 100 -0.41 5.68 -7.70
CA ASP A 100 0.85 6.10 -7.13
C ASP A 100 1.98 5.21 -7.67
N PHE A 101 2.91 5.80 -8.41
CA PHE A 101 4.21 5.18 -8.69
C PHE A 101 5.21 5.66 -7.65
N ILE A 102 5.73 4.74 -6.85
CA ILE A 102 6.56 5.03 -5.68
C ILE A 102 7.92 4.35 -5.85
N CYS A 103 9.00 5.11 -5.82
CA CYS A 103 10.34 4.56 -5.82
C CYS A 103 10.82 4.32 -4.39
N CYS A 104 10.94 3.06 -3.99
CA CYS A 104 11.57 2.71 -2.72
C CYS A 104 12.13 1.28 -2.73
N ASP A 105 13.10 1.04 -1.86
CA ASP A 105 13.66 -0.30 -1.68
C ASP A 105 12.64 -1.27 -1.06
N ASN A 106 12.83 -2.55 -1.34
CA ASN A 106 12.16 -3.62 -0.61
C ASN A 106 12.77 -3.77 0.78
N ILE A 107 11.95 -4.17 1.76
CA ILE A 107 12.40 -4.43 3.12
C ILE A 107 12.80 -5.89 3.30
N LEU A 108 12.04 -6.81 2.71
CA LEU A 108 12.25 -8.26 2.86
C LEU A 108 13.00 -8.84 1.65
N LEU A 109 13.63 -10.00 1.85
CA LEU A 109 14.34 -10.73 0.79
C LEU A 109 13.39 -11.33 -0.26
N ASP A 110 12.20 -11.76 0.16
CA ASP A 110 11.15 -12.32 -0.68
C ASP A 110 9.92 -11.38 -0.69
N PRO A 111 10.02 -10.19 -1.31
CA PRO A 111 9.03 -9.13 -1.15
C PRO A 111 7.75 -9.38 -1.95
N THR A 112 7.80 -10.21 -2.99
CA THR A 112 6.70 -10.39 -3.94
C THR A 112 6.42 -11.86 -4.27
N ALA A 113 5.21 -12.13 -4.75
CA ALA A 113 4.80 -13.38 -5.37
C ALA A 113 4.22 -13.12 -6.76
N ALA A 114 4.57 -13.95 -7.74
CA ALA A 114 4.00 -13.89 -9.08
C ALA A 114 2.51 -14.28 -9.03
N THR A 115 1.64 -13.32 -9.35
CA THR A 115 0.18 -13.46 -9.23
C THR A 115 -0.49 -13.00 -10.51
N ASP A 116 -1.53 -13.71 -10.97
CA ASP A 116 -2.39 -13.21 -12.04
C ASP A 116 -3.30 -12.11 -11.48
N VAL A 117 -3.17 -10.91 -11.99
CA VAL A 117 -4.06 -9.79 -11.69
C VAL A 117 -4.67 -9.35 -13.01
N ARG A 118 -5.95 -9.64 -13.21
CA ARG A 118 -6.72 -9.27 -14.40
C ARG A 118 -6.08 -9.79 -15.71
N GLY A 119 -5.51 -10.99 -15.70
CA GLY A 119 -4.85 -11.58 -16.88
C GLY A 119 -3.41 -11.11 -17.11
N HIS A 120 -2.84 -10.32 -16.19
CA HIS A 120 -1.45 -9.90 -16.21
C HIS A 120 -0.66 -10.64 -15.12
N ALA A 121 0.51 -11.17 -15.48
CA ALA A 121 1.46 -11.69 -14.51
C ALA A 121 2.14 -10.53 -13.78
N VAL A 122 1.83 -10.36 -12.49
CA VAL A 122 2.28 -9.24 -11.65
C VAL A 122 3.14 -9.74 -10.51
N ALA A 123 4.21 -9.00 -10.20
CA ALA A 123 4.91 -9.13 -8.93
C ALA A 123 4.08 -8.46 -7.83
N LEU A 124 3.20 -9.23 -7.18
CA LEU A 124 2.33 -8.72 -6.11
C LEU A 124 3.10 -8.74 -4.79
N GLU A 125 3.18 -7.62 -4.09
CA GLU A 125 3.86 -7.56 -2.79
C GLU A 125 3.16 -8.45 -1.76
N THR A 126 3.96 -9.17 -0.99
CA THR A 126 3.45 -10.03 0.08
C THR A 126 2.85 -9.18 1.20
N PRO A 127 1.91 -9.72 1.99
CA PRO A 127 1.35 -9.00 3.14
C PRO A 127 2.43 -8.60 4.14
N ALA A 128 3.46 -9.43 4.31
CA ALA A 128 4.65 -9.15 5.11
C ALA A 128 5.44 -7.93 4.59
N GLU A 129 5.70 -7.83 3.28
CA GLU A 129 6.39 -6.66 2.70
C GLU A 129 5.56 -5.39 2.89
N ILE A 130 4.24 -5.47 2.65
CA ILE A 130 3.33 -4.32 2.76
C ILE A 130 3.32 -3.75 4.20
N ILE A 131 3.24 -4.60 5.23
CA ILE A 131 3.29 -4.13 6.62
C ILE A 131 4.68 -3.62 7.01
N ALA A 132 5.74 -4.23 6.49
CA ALA A 132 7.12 -3.82 6.76
C ALA A 132 7.38 -2.43 6.17
N LYS A 133 6.99 -2.18 4.92
CA LYS A 133 7.07 -0.85 4.27
C LYS A 133 6.29 0.21 5.04
N LYS A 134 5.10 -0.11 5.55
CA LYS A 134 4.31 0.82 6.38
C LYS A 134 5.07 1.23 7.65
N VAL A 135 5.65 0.28 8.37
CA VAL A 135 6.43 0.59 9.58
C VAL A 135 7.73 1.34 9.23
N PHE A 136 8.43 0.91 8.19
CA PHE A 136 9.72 1.45 7.79
C PHE A 136 9.63 2.89 7.23
N TYR A 137 8.75 3.10 6.24
CA TYR A 137 8.63 4.38 5.52
C TYR A 137 7.62 5.32 6.16
N ARG A 138 6.53 4.78 6.74
CA ARG A 138 5.43 5.59 7.30
C ARG A 138 5.42 5.62 8.83
N GLY A 139 6.39 5.02 9.52
CA GLY A 139 6.40 4.93 10.98
C GLY A 139 6.23 6.27 11.72
N TRP A 140 6.83 7.36 11.22
CA TRP A 140 6.73 8.70 11.82
C TRP A 140 5.37 9.37 11.64
N SER A 141 4.55 8.88 10.71
CA SER A 141 3.22 9.37 10.36
C SER A 141 2.21 8.23 10.23
N LEU A 142 2.38 7.17 11.03
CA LEU A 142 1.61 5.94 10.93
C LEU A 142 0.11 6.22 11.12
N GLN A 143 -0.70 5.85 10.14
CA GLN A 143 -2.13 6.16 10.14
C GLN A 143 -2.94 5.09 10.86
N PRO A 144 -4.13 5.41 11.39
CA PRO A 144 -5.07 4.42 11.92
C PRO A 144 -5.34 3.24 10.97
N ARG A 145 -5.42 3.49 9.65
CA ARG A 145 -5.57 2.43 8.64
C ARG A 145 -4.37 1.49 8.55
N ASP A 146 -3.15 1.97 8.83
CA ASP A 146 -1.96 1.13 8.82
C ASP A 146 -1.97 0.18 10.02
N MET A 147 -2.44 0.65 11.19
CA MET A 147 -2.66 -0.17 12.38
C MET A 147 -3.76 -1.23 12.13
N PHE A 148 -4.85 -0.85 11.46
CA PHE A 148 -5.89 -1.80 11.04
C PHE A 148 -5.33 -2.87 10.10
N ASP A 149 -4.61 -2.45 9.06
CA ASP A 149 -4.06 -3.36 8.06
C ASP A 149 -3.07 -4.35 8.70
N LEU A 150 -2.18 -3.89 9.58
CA LEU A 150 -1.25 -4.76 10.32
C LEU A 150 -1.99 -5.77 11.20
N ALA A 151 -3.00 -5.33 11.96
CA ALA A 151 -3.81 -6.22 12.79
C ALA A 151 -4.58 -7.25 11.94
N ALA A 152 -5.08 -6.86 10.77
CA ALA A 152 -5.74 -7.78 9.84
C ALA A 152 -4.79 -8.82 9.27
N VAL A 153 -3.54 -8.44 8.94
CA VAL A 153 -2.50 -9.42 8.56
C VAL A 153 -2.22 -10.39 9.71
N ALA A 154 -2.16 -9.90 10.95
CA ALA A 154 -1.96 -10.75 12.12
C ALA A 154 -3.13 -11.71 12.37
N GLU A 155 -4.38 -11.27 12.17
CA GLU A 155 -5.57 -12.11 12.27
C GLU A 155 -5.59 -13.21 11.20
N HIS A 156 -5.17 -12.88 9.97
CA HIS A 156 -5.21 -13.82 8.84
C HIS A 156 -4.05 -14.82 8.83
N PHE A 157 -2.81 -14.36 9.05
CA PHE A 157 -1.59 -15.18 8.95
C PHE A 157 -0.97 -15.58 10.29
N GLY A 158 -1.46 -15.00 11.39
CA GLY A 158 -0.90 -15.20 12.73
C GLY A 158 0.17 -14.17 13.10
N SER A 159 0.32 -13.94 14.41
CA SER A 159 1.27 -12.98 14.98
C SER A 159 2.73 -13.25 14.59
N ASP A 160 3.15 -14.51 14.50
CA ASP A 160 4.53 -14.88 14.17
C ASP A 160 4.92 -14.45 12.76
N TYR A 161 3.97 -14.50 11.82
CA TYR A 161 4.18 -14.01 10.44
C TYR A 161 4.50 -12.51 10.44
N VAL A 162 3.70 -11.73 11.17
CA VAL A 162 3.90 -10.29 11.30
C VAL A 162 5.21 -9.97 12.03
N LEU A 163 5.50 -10.66 13.14
CA LEU A 163 6.73 -10.48 13.89
C LEU A 163 7.97 -10.78 13.04
N SER A 164 7.94 -11.84 12.24
CA SER A 164 9.06 -12.18 11.34
C SER A 164 9.32 -11.10 10.29
N ALA A 165 8.28 -10.42 9.81
CA ALA A 165 8.44 -9.28 8.90
C ALA A 165 8.99 -8.05 9.62
N LEU A 166 8.39 -7.69 10.77
CA LEU A 166 8.80 -6.50 11.53
C LEU A 166 10.23 -6.59 12.08
N LYS A 167 10.72 -7.80 12.40
CA LYS A 167 12.10 -8.02 12.85
C LYS A 167 13.15 -7.75 11.76
N GLN A 168 12.75 -7.67 10.50
CA GLN A 168 13.64 -7.29 9.40
C GLN A 168 13.74 -5.77 9.23
N CYS A 169 12.81 -5.00 9.82
CA CYS A 169 12.94 -3.56 9.90
C CYS A 169 14.04 -3.15 10.91
N PRO A 170 14.79 -2.07 10.67
CA PRO A 170 15.69 -1.50 11.66
C PRO A 170 14.93 -1.12 12.95
N PRO A 171 15.48 -1.42 14.16
CA PRO A 171 14.76 -1.20 15.41
C PRO A 171 14.32 0.25 15.67
N ASP A 172 15.04 1.24 15.16
CA ASP A 172 14.68 2.66 15.26
C ASP A 172 13.41 3.00 14.47
N LYS A 173 13.18 2.35 13.33
CA LYS A 173 11.93 2.48 12.56
C LYS A 173 10.74 1.93 13.33
N CYS A 174 10.88 0.74 13.91
CA CYS A 174 9.85 0.15 14.78
C CYS A 174 9.58 1.03 16.00
N LYS A 175 10.61 1.56 16.66
CA LYS A 175 10.45 2.49 17.79
C LYS A 175 9.69 3.74 17.40
N THR A 176 10.02 4.33 16.25
CA THR A 176 9.33 5.51 15.72
C THR A 176 7.84 5.24 15.53
N ALA A 177 7.49 4.10 14.91
CA ALA A 177 6.09 3.69 14.75
C ALA A 177 5.39 3.45 16.09
N LEU A 178 6.06 2.80 17.04
CA LEU A 178 5.53 2.55 18.38
C LEU A 178 5.21 3.86 19.12
N GLU A 179 6.11 4.84 19.05
CA GLU A 179 5.87 6.15 19.66
C GLU A 179 4.65 6.87 19.10
N VAL A 180 4.40 6.74 17.79
CA VAL A 180 3.19 7.31 17.16
C VAL A 180 1.94 6.59 17.67
N ILE A 181 1.95 5.26 17.74
CA ILE A 181 0.81 4.49 18.28
C ILE A 181 0.53 4.86 19.74
N ASP A 182 1.56 4.99 20.56
CA ASP A 182 1.45 5.33 21.98
C ASP A 182 0.87 6.73 22.21
N LYS A 183 1.22 7.70 21.34
CA LYS A 183 0.69 9.08 21.42
C LYS A 183 -0.71 9.22 20.82
N THR A 184 -1.16 8.27 19.99
CA THR A 184 -2.45 8.37 19.32
C THR A 184 -3.60 7.94 20.23
N ASN A 185 -4.62 8.78 20.35
CA ASN A 185 -5.82 8.52 21.13
C ASN A 185 -6.60 7.28 20.59
N PRO A 186 -6.85 6.23 21.40
CA PRO A 186 -7.59 5.04 20.96
C PRO A 186 -8.97 5.35 20.34
N ALA A 187 -9.75 6.25 20.95
CA ALA A 187 -11.08 6.60 20.45
C ALA A 187 -11.00 7.31 19.08
N TYR A 188 -9.92 8.04 18.82
CA TYR A 188 -9.67 8.63 17.51
C TYR A 188 -9.34 7.54 16.48
N VAL A 189 -8.50 6.57 16.83
CA VAL A 189 -8.17 5.43 15.96
C VAL A 189 -9.43 4.65 15.58
N GLU A 190 -10.23 4.26 16.57
CA GLU A 190 -11.51 3.58 16.36
C GLU A 190 -12.46 4.40 15.47
N GLY A 191 -12.56 5.71 15.71
CA GLY A 191 -13.40 6.62 14.93
C GLY A 191 -12.98 6.74 13.45
N ILE A 192 -11.68 6.70 13.16
CA ILE A 192 -11.17 6.71 11.78
C ILE A 192 -11.37 5.34 11.11
N ILE A 193 -11.02 4.25 11.79
CA ILE A 193 -11.16 2.89 11.24
C ILE A 193 -12.63 2.55 11.01
N GLY A 194 -13.54 2.96 11.90
CA GLY A 194 -14.99 2.74 11.75
C GLY A 194 -15.60 3.43 10.52
N GLN A 195 -14.90 4.41 9.94
CA GLN A 195 -15.32 5.06 8.69
C GLN A 195 -14.88 4.29 7.45
N LEU A 196 -13.99 3.31 7.57
CA LEU A 196 -13.57 2.46 6.44
C LEU A 196 -14.73 1.58 5.95
N MET A 197 -14.60 1.05 4.74
CA MET A 197 -15.49 0.03 4.20
C MET A 197 -14.96 -1.35 4.58
N LEU A 198 -15.23 -1.74 5.82
CA LEU A 198 -14.75 -2.98 6.42
C LEU A 198 -15.54 -4.19 5.92
N ARG A 199 -14.89 -5.35 5.85
CA ARG A 199 -15.60 -6.62 5.73
C ARG A 199 -16.13 -7.08 7.07
N GLU A 200 -17.18 -7.90 7.03
CA GLU A 200 -17.86 -8.36 8.24
C GLU A 200 -16.92 -9.10 9.18
N HIS A 201 -16.05 -9.96 8.62
CA HIS A 201 -15.14 -10.81 9.38
C HIS A 201 -14.04 -10.04 10.11
N THR A 202 -13.73 -8.80 9.72
CA THR A 202 -12.69 -7.96 10.34
C THR A 202 -13.25 -6.81 11.18
N ARG A 203 -14.58 -6.70 11.33
CA ARG A 203 -15.19 -5.58 12.09
C ARG A 203 -14.77 -5.55 13.56
N SER A 204 -14.52 -6.72 14.16
CA SER A 204 -14.00 -6.84 15.53
C SER A 204 -12.67 -6.12 15.72
N LEU A 205 -11.84 -6.03 14.67
CA LEU A 205 -10.52 -5.38 14.72
C LEU A 205 -10.60 -3.87 14.92
N VAL A 206 -11.75 -3.22 14.70
CA VAL A 206 -11.89 -1.77 14.94
C VAL A 206 -11.47 -1.40 16.35
N ALA A 207 -11.92 -2.18 17.35
CA ALA A 207 -11.66 -1.92 18.77
C ALA A 207 -10.27 -2.41 19.23
N HIS A 208 -9.59 -3.25 18.45
CA HIS A 208 -8.40 -3.98 18.93
C HIS A 208 -7.15 -3.73 18.08
N SER A 209 -7.28 -3.21 16.86
CA SER A 209 -6.19 -3.07 15.90
C SER A 209 -5.03 -2.22 16.40
N ARG A 210 -5.31 -1.15 17.15
CA ARG A 210 -4.29 -0.32 17.79
C ARG A 210 -3.43 -1.16 18.74
N ASP A 211 -4.05 -1.87 19.66
CA ASP A 211 -3.34 -2.61 20.71
C ASP A 211 -2.63 -3.85 20.14
N ILE A 212 -3.24 -4.54 19.18
CA ILE A 212 -2.60 -5.62 18.41
C ILE A 212 -1.32 -5.09 17.74
N SER A 213 -1.43 -3.98 17.00
CA SER A 213 -0.28 -3.37 16.32
C SER A 213 0.81 -2.93 17.28
N ARG A 214 0.42 -2.26 18.37
CA ARG A 214 1.32 -1.82 19.43
C ARG A 214 2.14 -2.99 19.98
N ASN A 215 1.46 -4.06 20.38
CA ASN A 215 2.09 -5.23 21.00
C ASN A 215 3.04 -5.94 20.02
N LEU A 216 2.65 -6.08 18.75
CA LEU A 216 3.50 -6.73 17.75
C LEU A 216 4.76 -5.91 17.45
N ILE A 217 4.64 -4.58 17.35
CA ILE A 217 5.79 -3.70 17.13
C ILE A 217 6.71 -3.68 18.37
N GLU A 218 6.15 -3.64 19.58
CA GLU A 218 6.91 -3.72 20.84
C GLU A 218 7.69 -5.04 20.96
N LEU A 219 7.05 -6.17 20.61
CA LEU A 219 7.69 -7.49 20.59
C LEU A 219 8.81 -7.60 19.55
N ALA A 220 8.68 -6.94 18.39
CA ALA A 220 9.71 -6.93 17.35
C ALA A 220 10.97 -6.14 17.75
N ILE A 221 10.87 -5.23 18.73
CA ILE A 221 12.01 -4.43 19.22
C ILE A 221 12.73 -5.15 20.38
N THR A 222 11.99 -5.93 21.17
CA THR A 222 12.46 -6.48 22.45
C THR A 222 13.06 -7.89 22.35
N ASN A 223 12.78 -8.62 21.26
CA ASN A 223 13.23 -10.00 21.01
C ASN A 223 13.76 -10.18 19.58
#